data_AF-A0A662XZ27-F1
#
_entry.id   AF-A0A662XZ27-F1
#
_cell.length_a   1.000
_cell.length_b   1.000
_cell.length_c   1.000
_cell.angle_alpha   90.00
_cell.angle_beta   90.00
_cell.angle_gamma   90.00
#
_symmetry.space_group_name_H-M   'P 1'
#
loop_
_entity.id
_entity.type
_entity.pdbx_description
1 polymer ?
#
loop_
_entity_poly.entity_id
_entity_poly.type
_entity_poly.pdbx_seq_one_letter_code
_entity_poly.pdbx_strand_id
1 'polypeptide(L)'
;MAMFSARGLNNFISELRACGSREEEQKRVDKELGKIRQKFTQGSGGVAGLGGGGPTLQSYDRKKYAWKLIYIYMLGYDVDFGHVQIISLVSGAKYSEKCLGYLGCSILLKASDELMTLVINSIRNDLKSREASSQCLALCCVANLGGADLSETMGPDVGALLTSSASIAHVRKKAALCMRRLLPDNPELLTLDDMEQRLGDLLAESHLGVVTSAMSLLQTALALHPTAFRSLVEPCIQRLNAL
;
A
#
# COMPACT_ATOMS: atom_id res chain seq x y z
N MET A 1 -5.44 0.57 -20.50
CA MET A 1 -5.10 1.46 -19.36
C MET A 1 -3.61 1.81 -19.48
N ALA A 2 -3.27 2.90 -20.17
CA ALA A 2 -1.87 3.31 -20.30
C ALA A 2 -1.37 3.88 -18.97
N MET A 3 -0.60 3.08 -18.24
CA MET A 3 0.00 3.45 -16.97
C MET A 3 1.11 4.49 -17.24
N PHE A 4 0.75 5.77 -17.32
CA PHE A 4 1.67 6.92 -17.44
C PHE A 4 2.57 6.93 -18.69
N SER A 5 2.51 7.97 -19.53
CA SER A 5 3.53 8.20 -20.56
C SER A 5 4.84 8.63 -19.88
N ALA A 6 5.65 7.64 -19.54
CA ALA A 6 6.82 7.75 -18.70
C ALA A 6 8.08 8.12 -19.49
N ARG A 7 7.97 8.91 -20.57
CA ARG A 7 9.11 9.19 -21.47
C ARG A 7 10.34 9.71 -20.72
N GLY A 8 10.14 10.59 -19.73
CA GLY A 8 11.24 11.10 -18.90
C GLY A 8 11.87 10.07 -17.95
N LEU A 9 11.12 9.06 -17.50
CA LEU A 9 11.63 7.95 -16.72
C LEU A 9 12.38 6.96 -17.62
N ASN A 10 11.78 6.59 -18.75
CA ASN A 10 12.38 5.66 -19.71
C ASN A 10 13.71 6.18 -20.23
N ASN A 11 13.81 7.47 -20.57
CA ASN A 11 15.08 8.06 -20.97
C ASN A 11 16.14 7.97 -19.86
N PHE A 12 15.76 8.23 -18.60
CA PHE A 12 16.68 8.11 -17.47
C PHE A 12 17.16 6.68 -17.25
N ILE A 13 16.26 5.70 -17.34
CA ILE A 13 16.61 4.27 -17.26
C ILE A 13 17.55 3.87 -18.40
N SER A 14 17.27 4.31 -19.62
CA SER A 14 18.13 4.04 -20.78
C SER A 14 19.52 4.65 -20.63
N GLU A 15 19.61 5.88 -20.10
CA GLU A 15 20.89 6.55 -19.82
C GLU A 15 21.69 5.79 -18.74
N LEU A 16 21.05 5.34 -17.66
CA LEU A 16 21.73 4.55 -16.62
C LEU A 16 22.22 3.20 -17.14
N ARG A 17 21.41 2.53 -17.98
CA ARG A 17 21.82 1.26 -18.62
C ARG A 17 22.94 1.40 -19.64
N ALA A 18 23.16 2.62 -20.15
CA ALA A 18 24.24 2.91 -21.09
C ALA A 18 25.58 3.23 -20.38
N CYS A 19 25.56 3.43 -19.06
CA CYS A 19 26.79 3.68 -18.29
C CYS A 19 27.70 2.45 -18.33
N GLY A 20 28.99 2.66 -18.64
CA GLY A 20 29.97 1.58 -18.74
C GLY A 20 30.61 1.20 -17.41
N SER A 21 30.41 2.00 -16.36
CA SER A 21 30.99 1.79 -15.04
C SER A 21 30.06 2.26 -13.92
N ARG A 22 30.25 1.69 -12.72
CA ARG A 22 29.49 2.09 -11.52
C ARG A 22 29.73 3.55 -11.13
N GLU A 23 30.93 4.09 -11.39
CA GLU A 23 31.25 5.49 -11.10
C GLU A 23 30.50 6.46 -12.03
N GLU A 24 30.38 6.11 -13.31
CA GLU A 24 29.59 6.87 -14.27
C GLU A 24 28.09 6.85 -13.92
N GLU A 25 27.58 5.68 -13.52
CA GLU A 25 26.22 5.51 -13.04
C GLU A 25 25.94 6.39 -11.81
N GLN A 26 26.81 6.36 -10.80
CA GLN A 26 26.72 7.20 -9.61
C GLN A 26 26.67 8.69 -9.98
N LYS A 27 27.59 9.18 -10.82
CA LYS A 27 27.60 10.58 -11.28
C LYS A 27 26.30 10.97 -11.98
N ARG A 28 25.72 10.05 -12.76
CA ARG A 28 24.45 10.28 -13.44
C ARG A 28 23.28 10.33 -12.46
N VAL A 29 23.27 9.47 -11.44
CA VAL A 29 22.28 9.45 -10.36
C VAL A 29 22.35 10.74 -9.55
N ASP A 30 23.53 11.16 -9.10
CA ASP A 30 23.72 12.38 -8.31
C ASP A 30 23.24 13.63 -9.06
N LYS A 31 23.55 13.70 -10.36
CA LYS A 31 23.06 14.77 -11.24
C LYS A 31 21.54 14.78 -11.34
N GLU A 32 20.88 13.62 -11.34
CA GLU A 32 19.43 13.55 -11.37
C GLU A 32 18.82 13.91 -10.02
N LEU A 33 19.38 13.41 -8.91
CA LEU A 33 18.96 13.74 -7.55
C LEU A 33 19.05 15.25 -7.30
N GLY A 34 20.14 15.89 -7.72
CA GLY A 34 20.30 17.35 -7.63
C GLY A 34 19.21 18.12 -8.38
N LYS A 35 18.87 17.68 -9.60
CA LYS A 35 17.75 18.28 -10.38
C LYS A 35 16.41 18.09 -9.69
N ILE A 36 16.12 16.88 -9.20
CA ILE A 36 14.85 16.58 -8.53
C ILE A 36 14.72 17.41 -7.26
N ARG A 37 15.80 17.50 -6.46
CA ARG A 37 15.85 18.32 -5.24
C ARG A 37 15.55 19.77 -5.56
N GLN A 38 16.23 20.36 -6.54
CA GLN A 38 15.99 21.74 -6.96
C GLN A 38 14.52 21.97 -7.38
N LYS A 39 13.94 21.03 -8.15
CA LYS A 39 12.54 21.14 -8.58
C LYS A 39 11.58 21.03 -7.40
N PHE A 40 11.81 20.09 -6.48
CA PHE A 40 10.99 19.94 -5.29
C PHE A 40 11.07 21.18 -4.40
N THR A 41 12.25 21.76 -4.19
CA THR A 41 12.38 23.02 -3.42
C THR A 41 11.68 24.19 -4.13
N GLN A 42 11.85 24.35 -5.44
CA GLN A 42 11.23 25.43 -6.21
C GLN A 42 9.69 25.35 -6.26
N GLY A 43 9.13 24.13 -6.27
CA GLY A 43 7.69 23.90 -6.31
C GLY A 43 7.05 23.60 -4.96
N SER A 44 7.80 23.71 -3.86
CA SER A 44 7.29 23.58 -2.47
C SER A 44 6.60 24.85 -1.96
N GLY A 45 6.15 25.72 -2.87
CA GLY A 45 5.15 26.73 -2.56
C GLY A 45 3.85 26.06 -2.13
N GLY A 46 3.73 25.82 -0.82
CA GLY A 46 2.54 25.29 -0.17
C GLY A 46 2.48 23.76 -0.17
N VAL A 47 3.01 23.14 0.89
CA VAL A 47 2.25 22.07 1.53
C VAL A 47 0.93 22.72 1.97
N ALA A 48 -0.21 22.15 1.59
CA ALA A 48 -1.51 22.63 2.03
C ALA A 48 -1.52 22.72 3.57
N GLY A 49 -1.43 23.93 4.10
CA GLY A 49 -1.40 24.20 5.56
C GLY A 49 -0.26 25.10 6.06
N LEU A 50 0.82 25.35 5.30
CA LEU A 50 1.92 26.23 5.75
C LEU A 50 2.21 27.30 4.68
N GLY A 51 1.74 28.53 4.93
CA GLY A 51 1.59 29.62 3.96
C GLY A 51 2.86 30.07 3.24
N GLY A 52 3.09 29.53 2.04
CA GLY A 52 4.10 30.00 1.10
C GLY A 52 3.56 30.03 -0.34
N GLY A 53 3.30 31.21 -0.88
CA GLY A 53 2.70 31.47 -2.19
C GLY A 53 3.64 31.25 -3.39
N GLY A 54 4.29 30.09 -3.47
CA GLY A 54 5.07 29.68 -4.66
C GLY A 54 4.25 28.83 -5.64
N PRO A 55 4.65 28.75 -6.92
CA PRO A 55 3.93 27.94 -7.91
C PRO A 55 3.97 26.45 -7.55
N THR A 56 2.80 25.85 -7.39
CA THR A 56 2.65 24.44 -7.00
C THR A 56 3.16 23.54 -8.11
N LEU A 57 4.04 22.60 -7.79
CA LEU A 57 4.60 21.65 -8.76
C LEU A 57 3.47 20.83 -9.41
N GLN A 58 3.38 20.88 -10.75
CA GLN A 58 2.30 20.26 -11.51
C GLN A 58 2.24 18.74 -11.25
N SER A 59 1.03 18.19 -11.15
CA SER A 59 0.78 16.76 -10.91
C SER A 59 1.61 15.82 -11.82
N TYR A 60 1.75 16.15 -13.11
CA TYR A 60 2.53 15.37 -14.06
C TYR A 60 4.00 15.29 -13.66
N ASP A 61 4.61 16.44 -13.36
CA ASP A 61 6.02 16.52 -12.97
C ASP A 61 6.27 15.86 -11.62
N ARG A 62 5.36 15.99 -10.66
CA ARG A 62 5.46 15.32 -9.37
C ARG A 62 5.50 13.80 -9.54
N LYS A 63 4.61 13.25 -10.37
CA LYS A 63 4.62 11.81 -10.69
C LYS A 63 5.90 11.38 -11.39
N LYS A 64 6.37 12.16 -12.36
CA LYS A 64 7.62 11.90 -13.10
C LYS A 64 8.81 11.79 -12.15
N TYR A 65 8.96 12.74 -11.23
CA TYR A 65 10.08 12.75 -10.29
C TYR A 65 9.95 11.70 -9.19
N ALA A 66 8.74 11.44 -8.69
CA ALA A 66 8.50 10.36 -7.73
C ALA A 66 8.88 8.98 -8.31
N TRP A 67 8.53 8.70 -9.57
CA TRP A 67 8.97 7.47 -10.24
C TRP A 67 10.50 7.35 -10.33
N LYS A 68 11.21 8.45 -10.62
CA LYS A 68 12.67 8.43 -10.67
C LYS A 68 13.28 8.18 -9.29
N LEU A 69 12.76 8.79 -8.24
CA LEU A 69 13.23 8.56 -6.87
C LEU A 69 13.04 7.11 -6.43
N ILE A 70 11.86 6.54 -6.68
CA ILE A 70 11.60 5.11 -6.40
C ILE A 70 12.59 4.22 -7.16
N TYR A 71 12.84 4.52 -8.44
CA TYR A 71 13.80 3.74 -9.24
C TYR A 71 15.23 3.84 -8.70
N ILE A 72 15.68 5.05 -8.34
CA ILE A 72 17.00 5.30 -7.76
C ILE A 72 17.16 4.53 -6.43
N TYR A 73 16.14 4.57 -5.58
CA TYR A 73 16.13 3.80 -4.33
C TYR A 73 16.20 2.29 -4.59
N MET A 74 15.46 1.78 -5.57
CA MET A 74 15.51 0.36 -5.96
C MET A 74 16.88 -0.08 -6.49
N LEU A 75 17.67 0.83 -7.06
CA LEU A 75 19.06 0.55 -7.45
C LEU A 75 20.03 0.51 -6.24
N GLY A 76 19.55 0.86 -5.04
CA GLY A 76 20.34 0.84 -3.80
C GLY A 76 21.04 2.15 -3.47
N TYR A 77 20.66 3.26 -4.12
CA TYR A 77 21.14 4.58 -3.74
C TYR A 77 20.26 5.19 -2.66
N ASP A 78 20.88 5.91 -1.73
CA ASP A 78 20.15 6.58 -0.66
C ASP A 78 19.30 7.74 -1.19
N VAL A 79 18.05 7.79 -0.72
CA VAL A 79 17.08 8.85 -1.03
C VAL A 79 16.58 9.43 0.29
N ASP A 80 17.14 10.58 0.69
CA ASP A 80 16.86 11.28 1.96
C ASP A 80 15.76 12.35 1.85
N PHE A 81 15.22 12.58 0.65
CA PHE A 81 14.25 13.65 0.37
C PHE A 81 13.13 13.18 -0.57
N GLY A 82 12.08 13.99 -0.69
CA GLY A 82 10.96 13.69 -1.59
C GLY A 82 9.82 12.87 -0.96
N HIS A 83 10.01 12.38 0.27
CA HIS A 83 9.00 11.63 1.02
C HIS A 83 7.67 12.39 1.13
N VAL A 84 7.71 13.66 1.52
CA VAL A 84 6.50 14.51 1.65
C VAL A 84 5.78 14.67 0.31
N GLN A 85 6.52 14.86 -0.79
CA GLN A 85 5.94 14.98 -2.13
C GLN A 85 5.28 13.67 -2.58
N ILE A 86 5.84 12.51 -2.21
CA ILE A 86 5.27 11.19 -2.48
C ILE A 86 4.01 10.97 -1.64
N ILE A 87 4.05 11.30 -0.35
CA ILE A 87 2.89 11.22 0.56
C ILE A 87 1.74 12.10 0.03
N SER A 88 2.04 13.30 -0.49
CA SER A 88 1.02 14.18 -1.08
C SER A 88 0.27 13.55 -2.27
N LEU A 89 0.87 12.58 -2.97
CA LEU A 89 0.22 11.86 -4.08
C LEU A 89 -0.82 10.87 -3.57
N VAL A 90 -0.71 10.39 -2.33
CA VAL A 90 -1.69 9.49 -1.69
C VAL A 90 -3.04 10.20 -1.54
N SER A 91 -3.02 11.50 -1.24
CA SER A 91 -4.22 12.34 -1.16
C SER A 91 -4.70 12.85 -2.53
N GLY A 92 -4.06 12.44 -3.63
CA GLY A 92 -4.42 12.85 -4.99
C GLY A 92 -5.81 12.32 -5.40
N ALA A 93 -6.53 13.08 -6.22
CA ALA A 93 -7.86 12.70 -6.67
C ALA A 93 -7.83 11.62 -7.77
N LYS A 94 -6.72 11.52 -8.51
CA LYS A 94 -6.59 10.57 -9.63
C LYS A 94 -6.00 9.27 -9.13
N TYR A 95 -6.57 8.14 -9.59
CA TYR A 95 -6.01 6.80 -9.32
C TYR A 95 -4.51 6.70 -9.64
N SER A 96 -4.05 7.31 -10.74
CA SER A 96 -2.62 7.29 -11.11
C SER A 96 -1.70 7.96 -10.08
N GLU A 97 -2.22 8.94 -9.33
CA GLU A 97 -1.46 9.62 -8.27
C GLU A 97 -1.47 8.76 -7.02
N LYS A 98 -2.66 8.31 -6.57
CA LYS A 98 -2.80 7.41 -5.43
C LYS A 98 -1.94 6.16 -5.57
N CYS A 99 -2.00 5.50 -6.73
CA CYS A 99 -1.24 4.29 -7.02
C CYS A 99 0.27 4.52 -6.84
N LEU A 100 0.80 5.62 -7.39
CA LEU A 100 2.21 5.98 -7.22
C LEU A 100 2.55 6.37 -5.79
N GLY A 101 1.68 7.13 -5.12
CA GLY A 101 1.86 7.52 -3.73
C GLY A 101 1.95 6.30 -2.81
N TYR A 102 0.99 5.37 -2.92
CA TYR A 102 0.96 4.14 -2.11
C TYR A 102 2.13 3.21 -2.41
N LEU A 103 2.53 3.09 -3.69
CA LEU A 103 3.73 2.34 -4.06
C LEU A 103 4.99 2.97 -3.44
N GLY A 104 5.15 4.28 -3.56
CA GLY A 104 6.28 5.00 -3.00
C GLY A 104 6.33 4.89 -1.48
N CYS A 105 5.19 5.00 -0.79
CA CYS A 105 5.11 4.79 0.66
C CYS A 105 5.52 3.37 1.04
N SER A 106 5.06 2.35 0.30
CA SER A 106 5.39 0.95 0.59
C SER A 106 6.88 0.61 0.41
N ILE A 107 7.60 1.38 -0.41
CA ILE A 107 9.02 1.14 -0.73
C ILE A 107 9.96 1.99 0.13
N LEU A 108 9.61 3.26 0.32
CA LEU A 108 10.50 4.27 0.90
C LEU A 108 10.28 4.50 2.40
N LEU A 109 9.06 4.25 2.91
CA LEU A 109 8.74 4.50 4.31
C LEU A 109 8.81 3.22 5.13
N LYS A 110 9.18 3.38 6.40
CA LYS A 110 9.04 2.37 7.44
C LYS A 110 7.90 2.73 8.37
N ALA A 111 7.28 1.74 9.00
CA ALA A 111 6.19 1.96 9.95
C ALA A 111 6.59 2.87 11.14
N SER A 112 7.88 2.93 11.47
CA SER A 112 8.45 3.76 12.54
C SER A 112 8.71 5.23 12.16
N ASP A 113 8.56 5.62 10.89
CA ASP A 113 8.88 6.99 10.46
C ASP A 113 7.82 7.97 10.94
N GLU A 114 8.22 9.14 11.45
CA GLU A 114 7.30 10.18 11.94
C GLU A 114 6.24 10.60 10.89
N LEU A 115 6.65 10.58 9.62
CA LEU A 115 5.80 10.88 8.47
C LEU A 115 4.65 9.87 8.27
N MET A 116 4.73 8.69 8.86
CA MET A 116 3.67 7.67 8.77
C MET A 116 2.33 8.17 9.27
N THR A 117 2.32 9.06 10.26
CA THR A 117 1.09 9.67 10.79
C THR A 117 0.26 10.35 9.70
N LEU A 118 0.91 11.00 8.72
CA LEU A 118 0.24 11.65 7.59
C LEU A 118 -0.37 10.63 6.61
N VAL A 119 0.30 9.49 6.44
CA VAL A 119 -0.13 8.41 5.55
C VAL A 119 -1.30 7.66 6.17
N ILE A 120 -1.26 7.40 7.49
CA ILE A 120 -2.32 6.69 8.24
C ILE A 120 -3.69 7.35 8.04
N ASN A 121 -3.76 8.67 8.16
CA ASN A 121 -5.01 9.41 7.94
C ASN A 121 -5.52 9.25 6.50
N SER A 122 -4.62 9.26 5.52
CA SER A 122 -4.99 9.07 4.11
C SER A 122 -5.43 7.62 3.81
N ILE A 123 -4.73 6.63 4.39
CA ILE A 123 -5.11 5.20 4.33
C ILE A 123 -6.53 5.03 4.87
N ARG A 124 -6.81 5.52 6.08
CA ARG A 124 -8.11 5.38 6.72
C ARG A 124 -9.24 5.98 5.88
N ASN A 125 -9.01 7.17 5.30
CA ASN A 125 -9.98 7.81 4.42
C ASN A 125 -10.26 6.97 3.17
N ASP A 126 -9.22 6.37 2.58
CA ASP A 126 -9.38 5.52 1.40
C ASP A 126 -10.01 4.15 1.73
N LEU A 127 -9.75 3.56 2.89
CA LEU A 127 -10.43 2.35 3.37
C LEU A 127 -11.94 2.57 3.55
N LYS A 128 -12.32 3.75 4.05
CA LYS A 128 -13.73 4.15 4.25
C LYS A 128 -14.40 4.69 2.98
N SER A 129 -13.64 4.90 1.91
CA SER A 129 -14.18 5.38 0.63
C SER A 129 -15.07 4.32 -0.03
N ARG A 130 -15.97 4.75 -0.93
CA ARG A 130 -16.78 3.82 -1.74
C ARG A 130 -16.02 3.26 -2.95
N GLU A 131 -14.83 3.79 -3.22
CA GLU A 131 -14.04 3.45 -4.39
C GLU A 131 -13.19 2.21 -4.11
N ALA A 132 -13.61 1.06 -4.64
CA ALA A 132 -12.92 -0.21 -4.46
C ALA A 132 -11.42 -0.14 -4.86
N SER A 133 -11.07 0.64 -5.88
CA SER A 133 -9.68 0.84 -6.31
C SER A 133 -8.83 1.52 -5.23
N SER A 134 -9.36 2.55 -4.57
CA SER A 134 -8.69 3.26 -3.48
C SER A 134 -8.55 2.37 -2.24
N GLN A 135 -9.62 1.65 -1.88
CA GLN A 135 -9.59 0.65 -0.81
C GLN A 135 -8.51 -0.41 -1.07
N CYS A 136 -8.42 -0.93 -2.29
CA CYS A 136 -7.42 -1.93 -2.68
C CYS A 136 -5.98 -1.41 -2.54
N LEU A 137 -5.72 -0.16 -2.93
CA LEU A 137 -4.39 0.44 -2.79
C LEU A 137 -4.02 0.64 -1.31
N ALA A 138 -4.95 1.14 -0.51
CA ALA A 138 -4.77 1.31 0.93
C ALA A 138 -4.50 -0.04 1.63
N LEU A 139 -5.30 -1.07 1.34
CA LEU A 139 -5.10 -2.43 1.87
C LEU A 139 -3.73 -3.01 1.50
N CYS A 140 -3.29 -2.84 0.25
CA CYS A 140 -1.94 -3.28 -0.15
C CYS A 140 -0.85 -2.53 0.62
N CYS A 141 -0.99 -1.21 0.81
CA CYS A 141 -0.02 -0.40 1.53
C CYS A 141 0.10 -0.86 2.99
N VAL A 142 -1.03 -1.06 3.68
CA VAL A 142 -1.06 -1.55 5.06
C VAL A 142 -0.40 -2.94 5.16
N ALA A 143 -0.72 -3.86 4.25
CA ALA A 143 -0.11 -5.19 4.22
C ALA A 143 1.40 -5.16 3.94
N ASN A 144 1.89 -4.22 3.13
CA ASN A 144 3.31 -4.12 2.84
C ASN A 144 4.11 -3.52 4.00
N LEU A 145 3.55 -2.53 4.68
CA LEU A 145 4.22 -1.84 5.79
C LEU A 145 4.17 -2.66 7.10
N GLY A 146 2.99 -3.19 7.45
CA GLY A 146 2.77 -3.96 8.68
C GLY A 146 3.15 -3.21 9.96
N GLY A 147 3.38 -3.95 11.05
CA GLY A 147 3.81 -3.39 12.33
C GLY A 147 2.65 -3.20 13.32
N ALA A 148 3.00 -3.21 14.61
CA ALA A 148 2.03 -3.18 15.71
C ALA A 148 1.13 -1.93 15.66
N ASP A 149 1.71 -0.74 15.50
CA ASP A 149 0.98 0.53 15.47
C ASP A 149 -0.05 0.58 14.32
N LEU A 150 0.36 0.14 13.12
CA LEU A 150 -0.53 0.06 11.96
C LEU A 150 -1.60 -1.01 12.15
N SER A 151 -1.24 -2.14 12.75
CA SER A 151 -2.18 -3.22 13.08
C SER A 151 -3.29 -2.73 14.00
N GLU A 152 -2.93 -2.14 15.14
CA GLU A 152 -3.89 -1.57 16.10
C GLU A 152 -4.75 -0.47 15.45
N THR A 153 -4.12 0.45 14.72
CA THR A 153 -4.80 1.64 14.21
C THR A 153 -5.72 1.34 13.02
N MET A 154 -5.35 0.42 12.13
CA MET A 154 -6.10 0.08 10.90
C MET A 154 -6.90 -1.21 11.00
N GLY A 155 -6.59 -2.11 11.92
CA GLY A 155 -7.20 -3.43 12.03
C GLY A 155 -8.74 -3.43 12.07
N PRO A 156 -9.40 -2.56 12.86
CA PRO A 156 -10.86 -2.46 12.86
C PRO A 156 -11.43 -2.08 11.49
N ASP A 157 -10.80 -1.13 10.79
CA ASP A 157 -11.20 -0.69 9.45
C ASP A 157 -11.01 -1.81 8.40
N VAL A 158 -9.91 -2.58 8.50
CA VAL A 158 -9.66 -3.76 7.64
C VAL A 158 -10.67 -4.88 7.93
N GLY A 159 -10.95 -5.15 9.21
CA GLY A 159 -11.93 -6.16 9.64
C GLY A 159 -13.33 -5.86 9.12
N ALA A 160 -13.75 -4.60 9.14
CA ALA A 160 -15.03 -4.17 8.59
C ALA A 160 -15.17 -4.47 7.09
N LEU A 161 -14.08 -4.38 6.31
CA LEU A 161 -14.07 -4.67 4.87
C LEU A 161 -14.16 -6.17 4.54
N LEU A 162 -13.91 -7.07 5.49
CA LEU A 162 -14.02 -8.52 5.27
C LEU A 162 -15.45 -8.94 4.99
N THR A 163 -16.40 -8.47 5.81
CA THR A 163 -17.80 -8.91 5.77
C THR A 163 -18.78 -7.83 5.34
N SER A 164 -18.30 -6.61 5.06
CA SER A 164 -19.15 -5.53 4.54
C SER A 164 -19.83 -5.93 3.23
N SER A 165 -21.15 -5.74 3.18
CA SER A 165 -21.98 -6.01 2.00
C SER A 165 -21.62 -5.14 0.80
N ALA A 166 -21.07 -3.94 1.05
CA ALA A 166 -20.60 -3.01 0.02
C ALA A 166 -19.26 -3.43 -0.60
N SER A 167 -18.51 -4.34 0.04
CA SER A 167 -17.19 -4.75 -0.43
C SER A 167 -17.30 -5.76 -1.56
N ILE A 168 -16.75 -5.45 -2.73
CA ILE A 168 -16.68 -6.40 -3.84
C ILE A 168 -15.61 -7.48 -3.58
N ALA A 169 -15.68 -8.60 -4.28
CA ALA A 169 -14.76 -9.73 -4.11
C ALA A 169 -13.27 -9.34 -4.16
N HIS A 170 -12.87 -8.37 -4.98
CA HIS A 170 -11.47 -7.91 -5.03
C HIS A 170 -11.01 -7.22 -3.75
N VAL A 171 -11.89 -6.46 -3.10
CA VAL A 171 -11.60 -5.79 -1.82
C VAL A 171 -11.53 -6.84 -0.70
N ARG A 172 -12.50 -7.76 -0.64
CA ARG A 172 -12.52 -8.84 0.37
C ARG A 172 -11.26 -9.71 0.34
N LYS A 173 -10.79 -10.10 -0.86
CA LYS A 173 -9.52 -10.83 -1.03
C LYS A 173 -8.34 -10.09 -0.39
N LYS A 174 -8.21 -8.80 -0.71
CA LYS A 174 -7.11 -7.96 -0.19
C LYS A 174 -7.27 -7.69 1.29
N ALA A 175 -8.48 -7.52 1.79
CA ALA A 175 -8.76 -7.35 3.21
C ALA A 175 -8.38 -8.60 3.99
N ALA A 176 -8.72 -9.80 3.49
CA ALA A 176 -8.35 -11.07 4.12
C ALA A 176 -6.83 -11.27 4.17
N LEU A 177 -6.12 -10.98 3.08
CA LEU A 177 -4.67 -11.07 3.04
C LEU A 177 -3.97 -9.98 3.88
N CYS A 178 -4.56 -8.78 3.97
CA CYS A 178 -4.09 -7.71 4.84
C CYS A 178 -4.26 -8.11 6.31
N MET A 179 -5.45 -8.57 6.69
CA MET A 179 -5.73 -9.08 8.04
C MET A 179 -4.77 -10.21 8.42
N ARG A 180 -4.51 -11.14 7.49
CA ARG A 180 -3.53 -12.23 7.68
C ARG A 180 -2.14 -11.70 8.02
N ARG A 181 -1.74 -10.57 7.45
CA ARG A 181 -0.44 -9.96 7.70
C ARG A 181 -0.38 -9.22 9.04
N LEU A 182 -1.49 -8.62 9.47
CA LEU A 182 -1.62 -7.84 10.70
C LEU A 182 -1.77 -8.72 11.95
N LEU A 183 -2.41 -9.88 11.81
CA LEU A 183 -2.76 -10.76 12.92
C LEU A 183 -1.55 -11.25 13.75
N PRO A 184 -0.39 -11.63 13.17
CA PRO A 184 0.78 -11.98 13.97
C PRO A 184 1.37 -10.81 14.76
N ASP A 185 1.24 -9.59 14.24
CA ASP A 185 1.75 -8.38 14.90
C ASP A 185 0.81 -7.94 16.05
N ASN A 186 -0.48 -8.28 15.98
CA ASN A 186 -1.46 -8.05 17.04
C ASN A 186 -2.51 -9.20 17.07
N PRO A 187 -2.26 -10.28 17.83
CA PRO A 187 -3.17 -11.42 17.91
C PRO A 187 -4.54 -11.10 18.52
N GLU A 188 -4.62 -10.04 19.33
CA GLU A 188 -5.85 -9.61 20.02
C GLU A 188 -6.71 -8.67 19.16
N LEU A 189 -6.33 -8.44 17.90
CA LEU A 189 -7.00 -7.52 17.00
C LEU A 189 -8.47 -7.88 16.74
N LEU A 190 -8.78 -9.17 16.74
CA LEU A 190 -10.14 -9.69 16.63
C LEU A 190 -10.33 -10.78 17.69
N THR A 191 -11.50 -10.81 18.32
CA THR A 191 -11.85 -11.92 19.20
C THR A 191 -11.94 -13.22 18.40
N LEU A 192 -11.70 -14.36 19.04
CA LEU A 192 -11.79 -15.67 18.38
C LEU A 192 -13.18 -15.90 17.76
N ASP A 193 -14.23 -15.50 18.47
CA ASP A 193 -15.61 -15.62 18.01
C ASP A 193 -15.88 -14.74 16.78
N ASP A 194 -15.43 -13.48 16.80
CA ASP A 194 -15.54 -12.59 15.64
C ASP A 194 -14.77 -13.11 14.43
N MET A 195 -13.57 -13.67 14.65
CA MET A 195 -12.78 -14.28 13.59
C MET A 195 -13.47 -15.50 13.00
N GLU A 196 -13.99 -16.38 13.85
CA GLU A 196 -14.67 -17.60 13.43
C GLU A 196 -15.90 -17.28 12.59
N GLN A 197 -16.72 -16.32 13.02
CA GLN A 197 -17.88 -15.86 12.26
C GLN A 197 -17.47 -15.28 10.90
N ARG A 198 -16.51 -14.35 10.87
CA ARG A 198 -16.05 -13.72 9.63
C ARG A 198 -15.43 -14.72 8.66
N LEU A 199 -14.68 -15.70 9.16
CA LEU A 199 -14.11 -16.77 8.33
C LEU A 199 -15.21 -17.69 7.78
N GLY A 200 -16.22 -18.04 8.58
CA GLY A 200 -17.39 -18.78 8.13
C GLY A 200 -18.11 -18.09 6.96
N ASP A 201 -18.38 -16.79 7.11
CA ASP A 201 -19.00 -15.97 6.06
C ASP A 201 -18.14 -15.95 4.77
N LEU A 202 -16.82 -15.80 4.91
CA LEU A 202 -15.90 -15.77 3.77
C LEU A 202 -15.75 -17.14 3.08
N LEU A 203 -15.89 -18.25 3.80
CA LEU A 203 -15.85 -19.60 3.23
C LEU A 203 -17.13 -19.94 2.46
N ALA A 204 -18.26 -19.33 2.84
CA ALA A 204 -19.55 -19.48 2.16
C ALA A 204 -19.61 -18.71 0.81
N GLU A 205 -18.66 -17.82 0.53
CA GLU A 205 -18.63 -17.02 -0.70
C GLU A 205 -18.53 -17.86 -1.97
N SER A 206 -19.22 -17.43 -3.03
CA SER A 206 -19.16 -18.11 -4.34
C SER A 206 -17.80 -17.90 -5.01
N HIS A 207 -17.19 -16.73 -4.80
CA HIS A 207 -15.94 -16.37 -5.47
C HIS A 207 -14.74 -17.12 -4.88
N LEU A 208 -14.18 -18.07 -5.63
CA LEU A 208 -13.03 -18.90 -5.21
C LEU A 208 -11.83 -18.11 -4.67
N GLY A 209 -11.42 -17.02 -5.34
CA GLY A 209 -10.32 -16.19 -4.83
C GLY A 209 -10.56 -15.59 -3.43
N VAL A 210 -11.81 -15.30 -3.04
CA VAL A 210 -12.14 -14.85 -1.67
C VAL A 210 -11.91 -16.00 -0.70
N VAL A 211 -12.44 -17.18 -1.03
CA VAL A 211 -12.26 -18.42 -0.25
C VAL A 211 -10.77 -18.76 -0.09
N THR A 212 -9.96 -18.70 -1.16
CA THR A 212 -8.51 -18.94 -1.08
C THR A 212 -7.81 -17.96 -0.12
N SER A 213 -8.21 -16.69 -0.16
CA SER A 213 -7.66 -15.67 0.73
C SER A 213 -8.08 -15.91 2.18
N ALA A 214 -9.33 -16.34 2.40
CA ALA A 214 -9.86 -16.73 3.70
C ALA A 214 -9.17 -17.97 4.27
N MET A 215 -8.88 -18.99 3.44
CA MET A 215 -8.11 -20.16 3.87
C MET A 215 -6.70 -19.77 4.33
N SER A 216 -6.06 -18.82 3.64
CA SER A 216 -4.73 -18.31 4.05
C SER A 216 -4.79 -17.56 5.39
N LEU A 217 -5.87 -16.82 5.63
CA LEU A 217 -6.15 -16.18 6.92
C LEU A 217 -6.41 -17.22 8.01
N LEU A 218 -7.28 -18.21 7.75
CA LEU A 218 -7.57 -19.33 8.66
C LEU A 218 -6.30 -20.09 9.04
N GLN A 219 -5.42 -20.38 8.09
CA GLN A 219 -4.14 -21.05 8.38
C GLN A 219 -3.28 -20.23 9.35
N THR A 220 -3.26 -18.90 9.22
CA THR A 220 -2.52 -18.03 10.13
C THR A 220 -3.19 -17.96 11.51
N ALA A 221 -4.53 -17.91 11.54
CA ALA A 221 -5.30 -17.94 12.78
C ALA A 221 -5.08 -19.26 13.55
N LEU A 222 -5.08 -20.40 12.85
CA LEU A 222 -4.79 -21.72 13.42
C LEU A 222 -3.33 -21.84 13.91
N ALA A 223 -2.38 -21.17 13.26
CA ALA A 223 -0.99 -21.14 13.73
C ALA A 223 -0.87 -20.41 15.09
N LEU A 224 -1.70 -19.40 15.34
CA LEU A 224 -1.76 -18.68 16.62
C LEU A 224 -2.61 -19.41 17.66
N HIS A 225 -3.71 -20.03 17.23
CA HIS A 225 -4.66 -20.73 18.09
C HIS A 225 -4.99 -22.13 17.54
N PRO A 226 -4.13 -23.15 17.78
CA PRO A 226 -4.24 -24.46 17.13
C PRO A 226 -5.51 -25.24 17.42
N THR A 227 -6.15 -24.99 18.56
CA THR A 227 -7.36 -25.72 19.00
C THR A 227 -8.65 -24.97 18.70
N ALA A 228 -8.57 -23.75 18.16
CA ALA A 228 -9.71 -22.92 17.81
C ALA A 228 -10.30 -23.31 16.43
N PHE A 229 -11.45 -22.74 16.07
CA PHE A 229 -12.06 -22.84 14.74
C PHE A 229 -12.50 -24.25 14.30
N ARG A 230 -12.78 -25.16 15.24
CA ARG A 230 -13.26 -26.51 14.91
C ARG A 230 -14.58 -26.50 14.14
N SER A 231 -15.42 -25.49 14.33
CA SER A 231 -16.69 -25.38 13.60
C SER A 231 -16.49 -25.16 12.09
N LEU A 232 -15.34 -24.62 11.69
CA LEU A 232 -15.02 -24.33 10.28
C LEU A 232 -14.54 -25.55 9.50
N VAL A 233 -14.24 -26.67 10.18
CA VAL A 233 -13.77 -27.91 9.53
C VAL A 233 -14.83 -28.46 8.56
N GLU A 234 -16.08 -28.54 9.01
CA GLU A 234 -17.19 -29.06 8.19
C GLU A 234 -17.45 -28.17 6.96
N PRO A 235 -17.57 -26.83 7.08
CA PRO A 235 -17.60 -25.92 5.93
C PRO A 235 -16.42 -26.11 4.95
N CYS A 236 -15.20 -26.31 5.45
CA CYS A 236 -14.04 -26.55 4.59
C CYS A 236 -14.16 -27.87 3.81
N ILE A 237 -14.63 -28.95 4.45
CA ILE A 237 -14.84 -30.25 3.79
C ILE A 237 -15.92 -30.15 2.72
N GLN A 238 -17.06 -29.54 3.07
CA GLN A 238 -18.17 -29.33 2.12
C GLN A 238 -17.71 -28.52 0.91
N ARG A 239 -16.90 -27.49 1.14
CA ARG A 239 -16.39 -26.67 0.04
C ARG A 239 -15.40 -27.44 -0.82
N LEU A 240 -14.50 -28.24 -0.23
CA LEU A 240 -13.55 -29.05 -0.98
C LEU A 240 -14.25 -30.07 -1.89
N ASN A 241 -15.34 -30.67 -1.41
CA ASN A 241 -16.14 -31.62 -2.19
C ASN A 241 -16.95 -30.95 -3.33
N ALA A 242 -17.16 -29.64 -3.24
CA ALA A 242 -17.92 -28.87 -4.23
C ALA A 242 -17.03 -28.19 -5.30
N LEU A 243 -15.70 -28.32 -5.21
CA LEU A 243 -14.72 -27.84 -6.20
C LEU A 243 -14.52 -28.86 -7.33
#